data_AF-A0A6B2G1N3-F1
#
_entry.id   AF-A0A6B2G1N3-F1
#
_cell.length_a   1.000
_cell.length_b   1.000
_cell.length_c   1.000
_cell.angle_alpha   90.00
_cell.angle_beta   90.00
_cell.angle_gamma   90.00
#
_symmetry.space_group_name_H-M   'P 1'
#
loop_
_entity.id
_entity.type
_entity.pdbx_description
1 polymer ?
#
loop_
_entity_poly.entity_id
_entity_poly.type
_entity_poly.pdbx_seq_one_letter_code
_entity_poly.pdbx_strand_id
1 'polypeptide(L)'
;CPILSLLVILSYYNETIKNINEEREILIQFFLTRKYSHSVIEKIFTSELYSKLYYPDKSFVNVVSFSEKILLKLASSLFYPRSKLIAMYGKTVDEFQNYHSYQILVCCVLELLIFMDKSVFSNTIISIFLDNSSSIYNFNDHGIDFQHFIQAFGLILSIVPHDYVIECVQILASSVGMLQEFQFNTDNNNPSLLDITNDTYSTEFSTSSVIMLLFRSYLFHIPLGYLLELPYILTTYFQPSVQTEFQFILITSSIIPCLQRFSDEADCLDIYVNISTIFAQIIQFINDNTEKFIFPCLVSDFFYIVKYKYIGDKLKDIFNQLSINFKPELKKYLSLI
;
A
#
# COMPACT_ATOMS: atom_id res chain seq x y z
N CYS A 1 -15.95 -23.01 6.02
CA CYS A 1 -15.94 -21.97 4.98
C CYS A 1 -14.77 -22.25 4.05
N PRO A 2 -14.93 -23.05 2.98
CA PRO A 2 -13.78 -23.55 2.23
C PRO A 2 -12.87 -22.45 1.68
N ILE A 3 -13.40 -21.31 1.22
CA ILE A 3 -12.56 -20.23 0.68
C ILE A 3 -11.76 -19.59 1.82
N LEU A 4 -12.41 -19.24 2.92
CA LEU A 4 -11.73 -18.67 4.09
C LEU A 4 -10.71 -19.63 4.71
N SER A 5 -11.07 -20.92 4.83
CA SER A 5 -10.18 -21.95 5.34
C SER A 5 -8.96 -22.14 4.43
N LEU A 6 -9.16 -22.14 3.11
CA LEU A 6 -8.06 -22.25 2.15
C LEU A 6 -7.15 -21.02 2.22
N LEU A 7 -7.70 -19.82 2.32
CA LEU A 7 -6.92 -18.60 2.50
C LEU A 7 -6.06 -18.69 3.77
N VAL A 8 -6.65 -19.07 4.92
CA VAL A 8 -5.90 -19.22 6.18
C VAL A 8 -4.79 -20.26 6.06
N ILE A 9 -5.06 -21.41 5.42
CA ILE A 9 -4.07 -22.47 5.23
C ILE A 9 -2.92 -21.97 4.36
N LEU A 10 -3.22 -21.33 3.22
CA LEU A 10 -2.19 -20.80 2.33
C LEU A 10 -1.41 -19.66 2.99
N SER A 11 -2.06 -18.83 3.80
CA SER A 11 -1.38 -17.73 4.48
C SER A 11 -0.48 -18.21 5.62
N TYR A 12 -0.90 -19.20 6.40
CA TYR A 12 -0.15 -19.69 7.56
C TYR A 12 0.93 -20.71 7.18
N TYR A 13 0.66 -21.59 6.23
CA TYR A 13 1.58 -22.65 5.80
C TYR A 13 2.26 -22.34 4.46
N ASN A 14 2.36 -21.05 4.13
CA ASN A 14 2.89 -20.59 2.85
C ASN A 14 4.26 -21.21 2.52
N GLU A 15 5.20 -21.18 3.47
CA GLU A 15 6.55 -21.72 3.27
C GLU A 15 6.56 -23.25 3.14
N THR A 16 5.71 -23.94 3.89
CA THR A 16 5.65 -25.40 3.90
C THR A 16 5.00 -25.96 2.63
N ILE A 17 3.89 -25.34 2.19
CA ILE A 17 3.09 -25.79 1.04
C ILE A 17 3.76 -25.46 -0.29
N LYS A 18 4.57 -24.40 -0.36
CA LYS A 18 5.30 -24.02 -1.60
C LYS A 18 6.29 -25.07 -2.09
N ASN A 19 6.90 -25.81 -1.17
CA ASN A 19 7.84 -26.87 -1.54
C ASN A 19 7.15 -28.08 -2.19
N ILE A 20 5.82 -28.12 -2.17
CA ILE A 20 5.03 -29.25 -2.67
C ILE A 20 3.91 -28.76 -3.58
N ASN A 21 4.29 -28.28 -4.77
CA ASN A 21 3.37 -27.71 -5.76
C ASN A 21 2.21 -28.66 -6.14
N GLU A 22 2.46 -29.97 -6.22
CA GLU A 22 1.42 -30.96 -6.55
C GLU A 22 0.38 -31.11 -5.42
N GLU A 23 0.82 -31.20 -4.16
CA GLU A 23 -0.09 -31.29 -3.01
C GLU A 23 -0.89 -30.00 -2.83
N ARG A 24 -0.29 -28.85 -3.13
CA ARG A 24 -0.95 -27.55 -3.13
C ARG A 24 -2.11 -27.50 -4.12
N GLU A 25 -1.90 -27.98 -5.34
CA GLU A 25 -2.95 -27.99 -6.38
C GLU A 25 -4.08 -28.94 -6.02
N ILE A 26 -3.76 -30.14 -5.51
CA ILE A 26 -4.75 -31.09 -5.00
C ILE A 26 -5.57 -30.47 -3.87
N LEU A 27 -4.92 -29.77 -2.93
CA LEU A 27 -5.59 -29.10 -1.82
C LEU A 27 -6.56 -28.03 -2.32
N ILE A 28 -6.11 -27.15 -3.21
CA ILE A 28 -6.95 -26.08 -3.78
C ILE A 28 -8.16 -26.69 -4.51
N GLN A 29 -7.92 -27.68 -5.37
CA GLN A 29 -8.98 -28.35 -6.10
C GLN A 29 -9.99 -29.00 -5.15
N PHE A 30 -9.51 -29.71 -4.13
CA PHE A 30 -10.37 -30.36 -3.14
C PHE A 30 -11.25 -29.36 -2.37
N PHE A 31 -10.69 -28.23 -1.91
CA PHE A 31 -11.44 -27.24 -1.14
C PHE A 31 -12.51 -26.52 -1.98
N LEU A 32 -12.20 -26.20 -3.23
CA LEU A 32 -13.11 -25.44 -4.09
C LEU A 32 -14.17 -26.32 -4.75
N THR A 33 -13.77 -27.45 -5.35
CA THR A 33 -14.67 -28.28 -6.17
C THR A 33 -15.61 -29.16 -5.36
N ARG A 34 -15.27 -29.48 -4.10
CA ARG A 34 -16.10 -30.37 -3.27
C ARG A 34 -17.37 -29.70 -2.75
N LYS A 35 -17.32 -28.38 -2.51
CA LYS A 35 -18.46 -27.64 -1.93
C LYS A 35 -19.19 -26.77 -2.95
N TYR A 36 -18.49 -26.26 -3.97
CA TYR A 36 -19.07 -25.32 -4.93
C TYR A 36 -19.28 -25.96 -6.30
N SER A 37 -20.42 -25.68 -6.92
CA SER A 37 -20.69 -26.11 -8.30
C SER A 37 -19.83 -25.34 -9.29
N HIS A 38 -19.62 -25.91 -10.48
CA HIS A 38 -18.90 -25.26 -11.59
C HIS A 38 -19.41 -23.84 -11.88
N SER A 39 -20.73 -23.67 -11.93
CA SER A 39 -21.38 -22.38 -12.20
C SER A 39 -21.13 -21.30 -11.15
N VAL A 40 -20.83 -21.70 -9.90
CA VAL A 40 -20.49 -20.79 -8.81
C VAL A 40 -19.02 -20.41 -8.91
N ILE A 41 -18.15 -21.39 -9.14
CA ILE A 41 -16.70 -21.17 -9.28
C ILE A 41 -16.39 -20.27 -10.48
N GLU A 42 -17.02 -20.52 -11.63
CA GLU A 42 -16.84 -19.73 -12.86
C GLU A 42 -17.22 -18.25 -12.69
N LYS A 43 -18.21 -17.95 -11.84
CA LYS A 43 -18.64 -16.57 -11.59
C LYS A 43 -17.81 -15.86 -10.53
N ILE A 44 -17.34 -16.60 -9.53
CA ILE A 44 -16.61 -16.05 -8.38
C ILE A 44 -15.13 -15.85 -8.68
N PHE A 45 -14.50 -16.75 -9.44
CA PHE A 45 -13.07 -16.72 -9.73
C PHE A 45 -12.80 -16.33 -11.19
N THR A 46 -11.56 -15.96 -11.52
CA THR A 46 -11.24 -15.65 -12.91
C THR A 46 -11.20 -16.91 -13.78
N SER A 47 -11.25 -16.69 -15.09
CA SER A 47 -11.10 -17.75 -16.10
C SER A 47 -9.79 -18.53 -15.96
N GLU A 48 -8.74 -17.88 -15.48
CA GLU A 48 -7.42 -18.45 -15.28
C GLU A 48 -7.46 -19.50 -14.16
N LEU A 49 -8.02 -19.16 -12.98
CA LEU A 49 -8.21 -20.16 -11.91
C LEU A 49 -9.16 -21.27 -12.34
N TYR A 50 -10.28 -20.92 -12.96
CA TYR A 50 -11.24 -21.91 -13.46
C TYR A 50 -10.57 -22.90 -14.42
N SER A 51 -9.74 -22.39 -15.35
CA SER A 51 -9.01 -23.23 -16.29
C SER A 51 -7.98 -24.11 -15.59
N LYS A 52 -7.26 -23.58 -14.59
CA LYS A 52 -6.29 -24.37 -13.82
C LYS A 52 -6.95 -25.51 -13.02
N LEU A 53 -8.16 -25.28 -12.49
CA LEU A 53 -8.89 -26.27 -11.69
C LEU A 53 -9.44 -27.45 -12.51
N TYR A 54 -9.83 -27.22 -13.77
CA TYR A 54 -10.55 -28.19 -14.59
C TYR A 54 -9.80 -28.61 -15.87
N TYR A 55 -8.79 -27.85 -16.28
CA TYR A 55 -7.96 -28.06 -17.46
C TYR A 55 -6.49 -27.74 -17.14
N PRO A 56 -5.83 -28.57 -16.30
CA PRO A 56 -4.49 -28.28 -15.76
C PRO A 56 -3.40 -28.14 -16.83
N ASP A 57 -3.60 -28.67 -18.04
CA ASP A 57 -2.64 -28.60 -19.15
C ASP A 57 -2.57 -27.22 -19.83
N LYS A 58 -3.44 -26.26 -19.48
CA LYS A 58 -3.37 -24.90 -20.04
C LYS A 58 -2.30 -24.08 -19.36
N SER A 59 -1.34 -23.58 -20.15
CA SER A 59 -0.30 -22.69 -19.68
C SER A 59 -0.87 -21.36 -19.19
N PHE A 60 -0.35 -20.88 -18.06
CA PHE A 60 -0.68 -19.57 -17.51
C PHE A 60 -0.03 -18.48 -18.38
N VAL A 61 -0.86 -17.66 -19.03
CA VAL A 61 -0.44 -16.91 -20.23
C VAL A 61 0.26 -15.58 -19.90
N ASN A 62 -0.13 -14.87 -18.82
CA ASN A 62 0.52 -13.61 -18.44
C ASN A 62 0.15 -13.17 -17.00
N VAL A 63 1.16 -12.95 -16.16
CA VAL A 63 1.04 -12.55 -14.73
C VAL A 63 0.50 -11.12 -14.58
N VAL A 64 0.94 -10.20 -15.44
CA VAL A 64 0.60 -8.77 -15.36
C VAL A 64 -0.87 -8.57 -15.71
N SER A 65 -1.32 -9.07 -16.87
CA SER A 65 -2.71 -8.91 -17.30
C SER A 65 -3.69 -9.63 -16.40
N PHE A 66 -3.28 -10.76 -15.79
CA PHE A 66 -4.06 -11.41 -14.75
C PHE A 66 -4.21 -10.53 -13.51
N SER A 67 -3.11 -9.93 -13.02
CA SER A 67 -3.14 -9.01 -11.88
C SER A 67 -4.00 -7.77 -12.14
N GLU A 68 -3.92 -7.19 -13.34
CA GLU A 68 -4.76 -6.07 -13.75
C GLU A 68 -6.25 -6.43 -13.72
N LYS A 69 -6.63 -7.64 -14.20
CA LYS A 69 -8.02 -8.13 -14.10
C LYS A 69 -8.48 -8.30 -12.66
N ILE A 70 -7.61 -8.81 -11.79
CA ILE A 70 -7.92 -8.98 -10.36
C ILE A 70 -8.11 -7.62 -9.69
N LEU A 71 -7.22 -6.65 -9.96
CA LEU A 71 -7.32 -5.29 -9.44
C LEU A 71 -8.58 -4.58 -9.96
N LEU A 72 -8.90 -4.72 -11.25
CA LEU A 72 -10.13 -4.19 -11.84
C LEU A 72 -11.38 -4.77 -11.17
N LYS A 73 -11.40 -6.09 -10.95
CA LYS A 73 -12.50 -6.78 -10.28
C LYS A 73 -12.67 -6.32 -8.83
N LEU A 74 -11.58 -6.06 -8.12
CA LEU A 74 -11.66 -5.53 -6.75
C LEU A 74 -12.09 -4.06 -6.74
N ALA A 75 -11.49 -3.21 -7.57
CA ALA A 75 -11.84 -1.79 -7.67
C ALA A 75 -13.31 -1.60 -8.08
N SER A 76 -13.81 -2.39 -9.02
CA SER A 76 -15.23 -2.38 -9.42
C SER A 76 -16.16 -2.78 -8.27
N SER A 77 -15.71 -3.65 -7.36
CA SER A 77 -16.47 -4.06 -6.17
C SER A 77 -16.60 -3.00 -5.09
N LEU A 78 -15.68 -2.03 -5.08
CA LEU A 78 -15.73 -0.86 -4.20
C LEU A 78 -16.62 0.24 -4.78
N PHE A 79 -16.66 0.34 -6.11
CA PHE A 79 -17.40 1.38 -6.82
C PHE A 79 -18.87 1.02 -7.08
N TYR A 80 -19.15 -0.19 -7.57
CA TYR A 80 -20.50 -0.53 -8.03
C TYR A 80 -21.45 -0.96 -6.91
N PRO A 81 -22.76 -0.67 -7.05
CA PRO A 81 -23.76 -1.13 -6.09
C PRO A 81 -23.93 -2.65 -6.14
N ARG A 82 -24.36 -3.21 -5.00
CA ARG A 82 -24.55 -4.66 -4.81
C ARG A 82 -25.37 -5.34 -5.92
N SER A 83 -26.41 -4.70 -6.45
CA SER A 83 -27.23 -5.27 -7.54
C SER A 83 -26.43 -5.55 -8.80
N LYS A 84 -25.53 -4.63 -9.17
CA LYS A 84 -24.63 -4.76 -10.32
C LYS A 84 -23.54 -5.81 -10.04
N LEU A 85 -23.02 -5.87 -8.81
CA LEU A 85 -22.06 -6.91 -8.42
C LEU A 85 -22.66 -8.31 -8.46
N ILE A 86 -23.92 -8.48 -8.06
CA ILE A 86 -24.61 -9.78 -8.17
C ILE A 86 -24.80 -10.18 -9.64
N ALA A 87 -25.07 -9.22 -10.52
CA ALA A 87 -25.19 -9.48 -11.95
C ALA A 87 -23.84 -9.88 -12.57
N MET A 88 -22.74 -9.23 -12.17
CA MET A 88 -21.39 -9.44 -12.71
C MET A 88 -20.72 -10.70 -12.15
N TYR A 89 -20.72 -10.88 -10.83
CA TYR A 89 -19.93 -11.88 -10.11
C TYR A 89 -20.77 -12.95 -9.42
N GLY A 90 -22.09 -12.94 -9.63
CA GLY A 90 -23.02 -13.88 -9.02
C GLY A 90 -23.39 -13.54 -7.58
N LYS A 91 -24.24 -14.39 -6.99
CA LYS A 91 -24.67 -14.24 -5.59
C LYS A 91 -23.52 -14.58 -4.64
N THR A 92 -23.57 -13.97 -3.45
CA THR A 92 -22.65 -14.31 -2.37
C THR A 92 -22.87 -15.74 -1.91
N VAL A 93 -21.77 -16.45 -1.63
CA VAL A 93 -21.84 -17.77 -0.99
C VAL A 93 -22.06 -17.61 0.53
N ASP A 94 -22.69 -18.61 1.14
CA ASP A 94 -23.16 -18.55 2.53
C ASP A 94 -22.07 -18.19 3.55
N GLU A 95 -20.81 -18.56 3.27
CA GLU A 95 -19.67 -18.29 4.14
C GLU A 95 -19.39 -16.80 4.36
N PHE A 96 -19.84 -15.92 3.46
CA PHE A 96 -19.62 -14.47 3.57
C PHE A 96 -20.84 -13.70 4.07
N GLN A 97 -21.90 -14.36 4.55
CA GLN A 97 -23.06 -13.72 5.18
C GLN A 97 -23.65 -12.51 4.42
N ASN A 98 -23.62 -12.54 3.08
CA ASN A 98 -24.03 -11.45 2.17
C ASN A 98 -23.08 -10.24 2.02
N TYR A 99 -21.87 -10.29 2.58
CA TYR A 99 -20.82 -9.28 2.35
C TYR A 99 -20.12 -9.50 1.00
N HIS A 100 -20.69 -8.93 -0.06
CA HIS A 100 -20.25 -9.16 -1.45
C HIS A 100 -18.82 -8.66 -1.73
N SER A 101 -18.52 -7.41 -1.38
CA SER A 101 -17.18 -6.84 -1.59
C SER A 101 -16.10 -7.59 -0.81
N TYR A 102 -16.43 -8.08 0.40
CA TYR A 102 -15.50 -8.91 1.18
C TYR A 102 -15.26 -10.28 0.54
N GLN A 103 -16.30 -10.93 0.00
CA GLN A 103 -16.14 -12.15 -0.79
C GLN A 103 -15.21 -11.92 -1.98
N ILE A 104 -15.44 -10.85 -2.75
CA ILE A 104 -14.60 -10.53 -3.92
C ILE A 104 -13.15 -10.32 -3.48
N LEU A 105 -12.93 -9.52 -2.43
CA LEU A 105 -11.60 -9.26 -1.89
C LEU A 105 -10.87 -10.56 -1.50
N VAL A 106 -11.52 -11.43 -0.71
CA VAL A 106 -10.94 -12.70 -0.29
C VAL A 106 -10.64 -13.61 -1.48
N CYS A 107 -11.52 -13.67 -2.48
CA CYS A 107 -11.30 -14.47 -3.68
C CYS A 107 -10.15 -13.92 -4.53
N CYS A 108 -10.08 -12.59 -4.72
CA CYS A 108 -8.98 -11.94 -5.42
C CYS A 108 -7.63 -12.21 -4.75
N VAL A 109 -7.55 -12.06 -3.42
CA VAL A 109 -6.32 -12.34 -2.66
C VAL A 109 -5.95 -13.82 -2.77
N LEU A 110 -6.92 -14.73 -2.62
CA LEU A 110 -6.69 -16.16 -2.78
C LEU A 110 -6.11 -16.49 -4.16
N GLU A 111 -6.69 -15.92 -5.23
CA GLU A 111 -6.20 -16.10 -6.60
C GLU A 111 -4.76 -15.61 -6.77
N LEU A 112 -4.44 -14.41 -6.27
CA LEU A 112 -3.08 -13.87 -6.31
C LEU A 112 -2.08 -14.77 -5.59
N LEU A 113 -2.44 -15.26 -4.40
CA LEU A 113 -1.58 -16.18 -3.65
C LEU A 113 -1.37 -17.50 -4.40
N ILE A 114 -2.42 -18.06 -5.01
CA ILE A 114 -2.34 -19.32 -5.79
C ILE A 114 -1.36 -19.20 -6.95
N PHE A 115 -1.40 -18.09 -7.69
CA PHE A 115 -0.62 -17.93 -8.92
C PHE A 115 0.75 -17.27 -8.72
N MET A 116 1.01 -16.62 -7.57
CA MET A 116 2.21 -15.81 -7.40
C MET A 116 2.97 -16.10 -6.11
N ASP A 117 4.28 -16.17 -6.26
CA ASP A 117 5.21 -16.07 -5.15
C ASP A 117 5.36 -14.63 -4.67
N LYS A 118 5.89 -14.46 -3.46
CA LYS A 118 6.01 -13.16 -2.80
C LYS A 118 6.79 -12.13 -3.63
N SER A 119 7.87 -12.56 -4.29
CA SER A 119 8.68 -11.70 -5.15
C SER A 119 7.95 -11.31 -6.43
N VAL A 120 7.31 -12.27 -7.10
CA VAL A 120 6.55 -12.03 -8.33
C VAL A 120 5.34 -11.15 -8.04
N PHE A 121 4.62 -11.43 -6.96
CA PHE A 121 3.48 -10.64 -6.49
C PHE A 121 3.89 -9.19 -6.25
N SER A 122 4.91 -8.97 -5.42
CA SER A 122 5.28 -7.63 -4.97
C SER A 122 5.77 -6.77 -6.13
N ASN A 123 6.61 -7.33 -7.00
CA ASN A 123 7.08 -6.63 -8.20
C ASN A 123 5.94 -6.35 -9.17
N THR A 124 5.08 -7.33 -9.45
CA THR A 124 4.00 -7.17 -10.44
C THR A 124 2.95 -6.17 -9.97
N ILE A 125 2.49 -6.29 -8.72
CA ILE A 125 1.44 -5.41 -8.19
C ILE A 125 1.94 -3.97 -8.15
N ILE A 126 3.17 -3.72 -7.72
CA ILE A 126 3.72 -2.35 -7.67
C ILE A 126 4.02 -1.82 -9.07
N SER A 127 4.61 -2.63 -9.96
CA SER A 127 4.94 -2.19 -11.33
C SER A 127 3.69 -1.76 -12.10
N ILE A 128 2.56 -2.45 -11.92
CA ILE A 128 1.29 -2.07 -12.54
C ILE A 128 0.87 -0.64 -12.18
N PHE A 129 1.15 -0.16 -10.96
CA PHE A 129 0.86 1.22 -10.60
C PHE A 129 1.94 2.20 -11.04
N LEU A 130 3.22 1.81 -11.06
CA LEU A 130 4.30 2.73 -11.43
C LEU A 130 4.50 2.86 -12.95
N ASP A 131 4.07 1.86 -13.72
CA ASP A 131 4.14 1.85 -15.17
C ASP A 131 2.96 2.65 -15.75
N ASN A 132 3.24 3.84 -16.29
CA ASN A 132 2.23 4.70 -16.93
C ASN A 132 1.55 4.06 -18.16
N SER A 133 2.10 2.95 -18.67
CA SER A 133 1.52 2.17 -19.76
C SER A 133 0.47 1.16 -19.29
N SER A 134 0.27 0.99 -17.98
CA SER A 134 -0.67 0.02 -17.45
C SER A 134 -2.11 0.39 -17.82
N SER A 135 -2.92 -0.65 -18.00
CA SER A 135 -4.32 -0.46 -18.39
C SER A 135 -5.13 0.27 -17.30
N ILE A 136 -4.64 0.30 -16.05
CA ILE A 136 -5.25 0.97 -14.89
C ILE A 136 -5.49 2.47 -15.13
N TYR A 137 -4.58 3.15 -15.81
CA TYR A 137 -4.73 4.57 -16.13
C TYR A 137 -5.77 4.84 -17.22
N ASN A 138 -6.00 3.85 -18.10
CA ASN A 138 -7.01 3.93 -19.16
C ASN A 138 -8.42 3.55 -18.67
N PHE A 139 -8.56 2.89 -17.51
CA PHE A 139 -9.87 2.48 -16.98
C PHE A 139 -10.73 3.64 -16.43
N ASN A 140 -10.19 4.86 -16.38
CA ASN A 140 -11.01 6.07 -16.20
C ASN A 140 -12.11 6.15 -17.30
N ASP A 141 -11.85 5.62 -18.51
CA ASP A 141 -12.84 5.54 -19.60
C ASP A 141 -14.00 4.55 -19.33
N HIS A 142 -13.83 3.64 -18.37
CA HIS A 142 -14.87 2.71 -17.90
C HIS A 142 -15.62 3.23 -16.66
N GLY A 143 -15.31 4.46 -16.22
CA GLY A 143 -15.99 5.17 -15.13
C GLY A 143 -15.59 4.72 -13.73
N ILE A 144 -14.43 4.06 -13.55
CA ILE A 144 -13.89 3.71 -12.23
C ILE A 144 -12.69 4.62 -11.97
N ASP A 145 -12.78 5.46 -10.93
CA ASP A 145 -11.70 6.38 -10.59
C ASP A 145 -10.45 5.61 -10.15
N PHE A 146 -9.27 6.09 -10.57
CA PHE A 146 -7.96 5.57 -10.15
C PHE A 146 -7.84 5.40 -8.62
N GLN A 147 -8.50 6.24 -7.83
CA GLN A 147 -8.52 6.14 -6.37
C GLN A 147 -9.06 4.79 -5.88
N HIS A 148 -10.03 4.18 -6.56
CA HIS A 148 -10.56 2.86 -6.19
C HIS A 148 -9.52 1.75 -6.38
N PHE A 149 -8.62 1.89 -7.36
CA PHE A 149 -7.49 0.96 -7.54
C PHE A 149 -6.46 1.13 -6.43
N ILE A 150 -6.16 2.37 -6.02
CA ILE A 150 -5.32 2.64 -4.86
C ILE A 150 -5.92 2.00 -3.60
N GLN A 151 -7.23 2.13 -3.36
CA GLN A 151 -7.89 1.48 -2.23
C GLN A 151 -7.88 -0.06 -2.32
N ALA A 152 -8.06 -0.60 -3.53
CA ALA A 152 -7.96 -2.03 -3.79
C ALA A 152 -6.56 -2.57 -3.42
N PHE A 153 -5.50 -1.84 -3.73
CA PHE A 153 -4.13 -2.19 -3.33
C PHE A 153 -4.00 -2.30 -1.79
N GLY A 154 -4.44 -1.29 -1.05
CA GLY A 154 -4.37 -1.32 0.42
C GLY A 154 -5.18 -2.46 1.04
N LEU A 155 -6.36 -2.76 0.48
CA LEU A 155 -7.21 -3.87 0.94
C LEU A 155 -6.62 -5.26 0.62
N ILE A 156 -5.92 -5.41 -0.50
CA ILE A 156 -5.17 -6.65 -0.79
C ILE A 156 -4.08 -6.84 0.27
N LEU A 157 -3.30 -5.79 0.54
CA LEU A 157 -2.21 -5.86 1.50
C LEU A 157 -2.67 -6.11 2.95
N SER A 158 -3.91 -5.79 3.30
CA SER A 158 -4.43 -6.06 4.65
C SER A 158 -4.78 -7.53 4.91
N ILE A 159 -4.84 -8.37 3.86
CA ILE A 159 -5.23 -9.79 3.96
C ILE A 159 -4.10 -10.76 3.57
N VAL A 160 -3.22 -10.37 2.65
CA VAL A 160 -2.08 -11.22 2.26
C VAL A 160 -1.16 -11.51 3.45
N PRO A 161 -0.37 -12.60 3.39
CA PRO A 161 0.57 -12.93 4.47
C PRO A 161 1.59 -11.81 4.69
N HIS A 162 2.03 -11.64 5.93
CA HIS A 162 2.94 -10.55 6.32
C HIS A 162 4.22 -10.52 5.49
N ASP A 163 4.79 -11.68 5.12
CA ASP A 163 5.98 -11.75 4.26
C ASP A 163 5.79 -11.08 2.89
N TYR A 164 4.59 -11.18 2.30
CA TYR A 164 4.27 -10.51 1.04
C TYR A 164 4.19 -9.00 1.25
N VAL A 165 3.59 -8.56 2.36
CA VAL A 165 3.48 -7.14 2.71
C VAL A 165 4.86 -6.52 2.87
N ILE A 166 5.75 -7.17 3.61
CA ILE A 166 7.11 -6.68 3.86
C ILE A 166 7.89 -6.53 2.54
N GLU A 167 7.77 -7.48 1.61
CA GLU A 167 8.42 -7.39 0.31
C GLU A 167 7.84 -6.25 -0.56
N CYS A 168 6.52 -6.02 -0.52
CA CYS A 168 5.92 -4.83 -1.13
C CYS A 168 6.45 -3.53 -0.53
N VAL A 169 6.53 -3.44 0.80
CA VAL A 169 7.03 -2.24 1.49
C VAL A 169 8.50 -1.97 1.17
N GLN A 170 9.32 -3.01 1.05
CA GLN A 170 10.71 -2.90 0.60
C GLN A 170 10.82 -2.33 -0.80
N ILE A 171 10.01 -2.81 -1.74
CA ILE A 171 10.00 -2.28 -3.11
C ILE A 171 9.54 -0.83 -3.10
N LEU A 172 8.47 -0.47 -2.38
CA LEU A 172 8.02 0.93 -2.27
C LEU A 172 9.12 1.83 -1.70
N ALA A 173 9.80 1.42 -0.63
CA ALA A 173 10.92 2.18 -0.07
C ALA A 173 12.07 2.34 -1.08
N SER A 174 12.40 1.28 -1.83
CA SER A 174 13.40 1.35 -2.90
C SER A 174 12.99 2.32 -4.01
N SER A 175 11.71 2.32 -4.41
CA SER A 175 11.17 3.24 -5.40
C SER A 175 11.28 4.69 -4.93
N VAL A 176 11.07 4.95 -3.64
CA VAL A 176 11.29 6.28 -3.03
C VAL A 176 12.75 6.68 -3.12
N GLY A 177 13.69 5.79 -2.82
CA GLY A 177 15.12 6.07 -2.92
C GLY A 177 15.60 6.35 -4.35
N MET A 178 14.92 5.82 -5.37
CA MET A 178 15.21 6.11 -6.78
C MET A 178 14.61 7.41 -7.28
N LEU A 179 13.72 8.06 -6.51
CA LEU A 179 13.17 9.36 -6.90
C LEU A 179 14.30 10.38 -6.90
N GLN A 180 14.70 10.81 -8.09
CA GLN A 180 15.58 11.96 -8.24
C GLN A 180 14.82 13.21 -7.78
N GLU A 181 15.54 14.16 -7.19
CA GLU A 181 15.05 15.52 -7.09
C GLU A 181 14.81 15.99 -8.53
N PHE A 182 13.55 15.93 -8.98
CA PHE A 182 13.18 16.65 -10.18
C PHE A 182 13.66 18.07 -9.98
N GLN A 183 14.31 18.63 -11.00
CA GLN A 183 14.60 20.06 -11.05
C GLN A 183 13.25 20.78 -10.93
N PHE A 184 12.87 21.09 -9.70
CA PHE A 184 11.73 21.94 -9.41
C PHE A 184 12.09 23.25 -10.08
N ASN A 185 11.43 23.55 -11.20
CA ASN A 185 11.51 24.87 -11.80
C ASN A 185 11.16 25.85 -10.67
N THR A 186 12.19 26.56 -10.21
CA THR A 186 12.21 27.44 -9.04
C THR A 186 11.28 28.65 -9.17
N ASP A 187 10.49 28.70 -10.24
CA ASP A 187 9.72 29.86 -10.64
C ASP A 187 8.31 29.86 -10.04
N ASN A 188 7.84 28.73 -9.48
CA ASN A 188 6.57 28.69 -8.74
C ASN A 188 6.72 27.83 -7.48
N ASN A 189 6.77 28.47 -6.31
CA ASN A 189 6.74 27.89 -4.96
C ASN A 189 5.41 27.17 -4.63
N ASN A 190 4.80 26.48 -5.58
CA ASN A 190 3.57 25.73 -5.35
C ASN A 190 3.89 24.25 -5.14
N PRO A 191 3.66 23.70 -3.95
CA PRO A 191 3.69 22.26 -3.72
C PRO A 191 2.39 21.62 -4.24
N SER A 192 2.04 21.89 -5.51
CA SER A 192 0.94 21.23 -6.20
C SER A 192 1.16 19.71 -6.36
N LEU A 193 2.35 19.23 -5.99
CA LEU A 193 2.73 17.82 -6.02
C LEU A 193 2.08 17.00 -4.89
N LEU A 194 1.64 17.65 -3.80
CA LEU A 194 0.93 17.02 -2.67
C LEU A 194 -0.60 17.21 -2.76
N ASP A 195 -1.07 18.17 -3.56
CA ASP A 195 -2.49 18.49 -3.71
C ASP A 195 -3.17 17.55 -4.72
N ILE A 196 -3.52 16.36 -4.26
CA ILE A 196 -4.36 15.41 -5.02
C ILE A 196 -5.76 15.99 -5.30
N THR A 197 -6.17 17.05 -4.59
CA THR A 197 -7.51 17.67 -4.71
C THR A 197 -7.61 18.76 -5.76
N ASN A 198 -6.49 19.34 -6.21
CA ASN A 198 -6.50 20.41 -7.22
C ASN A 198 -6.33 19.89 -8.66
N ASP A 199 -5.93 18.63 -8.80
CA ASP A 199 -5.84 17.93 -10.08
C ASP A 199 -7.18 17.28 -10.46
N THR A 200 -8.27 18.03 -10.37
CA THR A 200 -9.58 17.59 -10.88
C THR A 200 -9.61 17.43 -12.42
N TYR A 201 -8.50 17.66 -13.12
CA TYR A 201 -8.42 17.56 -14.58
C TYR A 201 -7.06 17.15 -15.17
N SER A 202 -6.02 16.84 -14.36
CA SER A 202 -4.78 16.30 -14.93
C SER A 202 -4.92 14.78 -15.09
N THR A 203 -4.78 14.31 -16.32
CA THR A 203 -4.95 12.90 -16.69
C THR A 203 -3.79 11.99 -16.27
N GLU A 204 -2.79 12.52 -15.56
CA GLU A 204 -1.53 11.83 -15.27
C GLU A 204 -1.11 12.06 -13.81
N PHE A 205 -1.25 11.03 -12.98
CA PHE A 205 -0.64 11.04 -11.66
C PHE A 205 0.88 10.89 -11.79
N SER A 206 1.65 11.77 -11.15
CA SER A 206 3.10 11.61 -11.10
C SER A 206 3.50 10.35 -10.32
N THR A 207 4.60 9.70 -10.69
CA THR A 207 5.08 8.48 -10.02
C THR A 207 5.26 8.69 -8.51
N SER A 208 5.73 9.86 -8.07
CA SER A 208 5.85 10.23 -6.66
C SER A 208 4.49 10.31 -5.95
N SER A 209 3.48 10.93 -6.59
CA SER A 209 2.12 10.98 -6.05
C SER A 209 1.51 9.58 -5.93
N VAL A 210 1.76 8.68 -6.90
CA VAL A 210 1.28 7.30 -6.87
C VAL A 210 1.92 6.53 -5.72
N ILE A 211 3.25 6.61 -5.54
CA ILE A 211 3.95 5.95 -4.42
C ILE A 211 3.39 6.42 -3.07
N MET A 212 3.20 7.73 -2.91
CA MET A 212 2.60 8.32 -1.71
C MET A 212 1.19 7.76 -1.44
N LEU A 213 0.36 7.70 -2.48
CA LEU A 213 -1.02 7.20 -2.40
C LEU A 213 -1.08 5.71 -2.06
N LEU A 214 -0.22 4.89 -2.67
CA LEU A 214 -0.11 3.46 -2.38
C LEU A 214 0.28 3.22 -0.92
N PHE A 215 1.33 3.87 -0.45
CA PHE A 215 1.80 3.72 0.92
C PHE A 215 0.74 4.21 1.92
N ARG A 216 0.10 5.35 1.64
CA ARG A 216 -1.02 5.85 2.46
C ARG A 216 -2.20 4.89 2.50
N SER A 217 -2.57 4.28 1.38
CA SER A 217 -3.69 3.31 1.35
C SER A 217 -3.36 2.05 2.14
N TYR A 218 -2.14 1.54 2.02
CA TYR A 218 -1.65 0.46 2.85
C TYR A 218 -1.78 0.78 4.35
N LEU A 219 -1.25 1.92 4.79
CA LEU A 219 -1.34 2.37 6.18
C LEU A 219 -2.77 2.59 6.67
N PHE A 220 -3.71 2.89 5.76
CA PHE A 220 -5.11 3.07 6.11
C PHE A 220 -5.82 1.74 6.37
N HIS A 221 -5.54 0.70 5.57
CA HIS A 221 -6.24 -0.59 5.64
C HIS A 221 -5.56 -1.62 6.53
N ILE A 222 -4.30 -1.40 6.92
CA ILE A 222 -3.58 -2.36 7.74
C ILE A 222 -4.21 -2.50 9.15
N PRO A 223 -4.33 -3.73 9.70
CA PRO A 223 -4.74 -3.95 11.09
C PRO A 223 -3.80 -3.26 12.08
N LEU A 224 -4.35 -2.81 13.22
CA LEU A 224 -3.57 -2.11 14.25
C LEU A 224 -2.31 -2.87 14.67
N GLY A 225 -2.41 -4.19 14.88
CA GLY A 225 -1.28 -5.01 15.32
C GLY A 225 -0.05 -4.86 14.45
N TYR A 226 -0.22 -4.86 13.12
CA TYR A 226 0.86 -4.61 12.18
C TYR A 226 1.19 -3.11 12.04
N LEU A 227 0.23 -2.22 12.27
CA LEU A 227 0.50 -0.78 12.29
C LEU A 227 1.47 -0.39 13.41
N LEU A 228 1.45 -1.10 14.55
CA LEU A 228 2.42 -0.89 15.63
C LEU A 228 3.87 -1.20 15.20
N GLU A 229 4.07 -1.92 14.10
CA GLU A 229 5.38 -2.19 13.49
C GLU A 229 5.88 -1.04 12.59
N LEU A 230 5.09 0.03 12.42
CA LEU A 230 5.47 1.18 11.59
C LEU A 230 6.84 1.77 11.95
N PRO A 231 7.22 1.95 13.23
CA PRO A 231 8.58 2.41 13.57
C PRO A 231 9.66 1.48 13.02
N TYR A 232 9.47 0.16 13.12
CA TYR A 232 10.41 -0.83 12.58
C TYR A 232 10.49 -0.74 11.05
N ILE A 233 9.35 -0.64 10.37
CA ILE A 233 9.29 -0.46 8.91
C ILE A 233 10.02 0.82 8.49
N LEU A 234 9.80 1.93 9.21
CA LEU A 234 10.44 3.20 8.93
C LEU A 234 11.95 3.12 9.10
N THR A 235 12.44 2.59 10.22
CA THR A 235 13.88 2.45 10.47
C THR A 235 14.56 1.49 9.50
N THR A 236 13.91 0.37 9.19
CA THR A 236 14.55 -0.71 8.42
C THR A 236 14.56 -0.42 6.92
N TYR A 237 13.49 0.18 6.38
CA TYR A 237 13.31 0.31 4.94
C TYR A 237 13.32 1.77 4.47
N PHE A 238 12.58 2.67 5.11
CA PHE A 238 12.47 4.05 4.61
C PHE A 238 13.64 4.94 5.01
N GLN A 239 14.13 4.84 6.25
CA GLN A 239 15.27 5.62 6.74
C GLN A 239 16.53 5.47 5.86
N PRO A 240 16.95 4.27 5.40
CA PRO A 240 18.08 4.17 4.47
C PRO A 240 17.77 4.66 3.05
N SER A 241 16.50 4.70 2.65
CA SER A 241 16.08 5.12 1.31
C SER A 241 15.86 6.63 1.17
N VAL A 242 15.55 7.33 2.27
CA VAL A 242 15.26 8.77 2.26
C VAL A 242 16.55 9.57 2.45
N GLN A 243 17.05 10.15 1.38
CA GLN A 243 18.28 10.94 1.34
C GLN A 243 18.05 12.41 0.98
N THR A 244 16.88 12.76 0.45
CA THR A 244 16.56 14.10 -0.03
C THR A 244 15.38 14.71 0.72
N GLU A 245 15.29 16.04 0.68
CA GLU A 245 14.17 16.79 1.27
C GLU A 245 12.82 16.35 0.65
N PHE A 246 12.81 16.14 -0.66
CA PHE A 246 11.61 15.72 -1.38
C PHE A 246 11.09 14.35 -0.91
N GLN A 247 11.98 13.37 -0.78
CA GLN A 247 11.64 12.02 -0.30
C GLN A 247 11.12 12.08 1.15
N PHE A 248 11.70 12.94 1.99
CA PHE A 248 11.22 13.15 3.35
C PHE A 248 9.77 13.67 3.37
N ILE A 249 9.47 14.68 2.56
CA ILE A 249 8.13 15.28 2.46
C ILE A 249 7.10 14.26 1.96
N LEU A 250 7.47 13.41 1.00
CA LEU A 250 6.60 12.37 0.45
C LEU A 250 6.19 11.34 1.51
N ILE A 251 7.17 10.85 2.28
CA ILE A 251 6.92 9.85 3.33
C ILE A 251 6.14 10.43 4.50
N THR A 252 6.51 11.63 4.98
CA THR A 252 5.79 12.27 6.09
C THR A 252 4.35 12.59 5.72
N SER A 253 4.09 13.07 4.50
CA SER A 253 2.75 13.29 3.96
C SER A 253 1.89 12.01 3.92
N SER A 254 2.51 10.85 3.69
CA SER A 254 1.82 9.55 3.69
C SER A 254 1.41 9.10 5.10
N ILE A 255 2.22 9.42 6.11
CA ILE A 255 2.07 8.93 7.49
C ILE A 255 1.17 9.81 8.34
N ILE A 256 1.17 11.13 8.14
CA ILE A 256 0.36 12.08 8.93
C ILE A 256 -1.11 11.62 9.09
N PRO A 257 -1.83 11.20 8.03
CA PRO A 257 -3.23 10.78 8.15
C PRO A 257 -3.41 9.50 8.99
N CYS A 258 -2.38 8.66 9.06
CA CYS A 258 -2.41 7.42 9.83
C CYS A 258 -2.10 7.66 11.32
N LEU A 259 -1.44 8.76 11.68
CA LEU A 259 -1.06 9.03 13.08
C LEU A 259 -2.27 9.09 14.03
N GLN A 260 -3.43 9.54 13.56
CA GLN A 260 -4.65 9.57 14.36
C GLN A 260 -5.14 8.15 14.74
N ARG A 261 -4.87 7.14 13.92
CA ARG A 261 -5.26 5.76 14.22
C ARG A 261 -4.58 5.22 15.47
N PHE A 262 -3.36 5.68 15.76
CA PHE A 262 -2.74 5.34 17.03
C PHE A 262 -3.59 5.90 18.18
N SER A 263 -3.87 7.21 18.24
CA SER A 263 -4.63 7.81 19.34
C SER A 263 -6.05 7.25 19.50
N ASP A 264 -6.71 6.90 18.40
CA ASP A 264 -8.07 6.39 18.43
C ASP A 264 -8.13 4.92 18.90
N GLU A 265 -7.08 4.13 18.62
CA GLU A 265 -7.09 2.68 18.83
C GLU A 265 -6.20 2.24 20.03
N ALA A 266 -5.19 3.02 20.43
CA ALA A 266 -4.32 2.80 21.59
C ALA A 266 -3.54 4.07 22.01
N ASP A 267 -3.50 4.44 23.30
CA ASP A 267 -2.70 5.58 23.81
C ASP A 267 -1.18 5.34 23.71
N CYS A 268 -0.66 5.29 22.48
CA CYS A 268 0.68 4.84 22.11
C CYS A 268 1.65 6.01 22.02
N LEU A 269 1.83 6.74 23.13
CA LEU A 269 2.77 7.86 23.20
C LEU A 269 4.19 7.47 22.74
N ASP A 270 4.63 6.28 23.09
CA ASP A 270 5.97 5.77 22.75
C ASP A 270 6.14 5.56 21.24
N ILE A 271 5.07 5.22 20.51
CA ILE A 271 5.12 5.07 19.05
C ILE A 271 5.32 6.42 18.39
N TYR A 272 4.59 7.45 18.83
CA TYR A 272 4.78 8.79 18.31
C TYR A 272 6.18 9.33 18.58
N VAL A 273 6.74 9.07 19.76
CA VAL A 273 8.12 9.42 20.11
C VAL A 273 9.08 8.70 19.16
N ASN A 274 8.95 7.38 18.98
CA ASN A 274 9.81 6.61 18.08
C ASN A 274 9.75 7.11 16.63
N ILE A 275 8.55 7.31 16.08
CA ILE A 275 8.35 7.85 14.73
C ILE A 275 9.03 9.24 14.61
N SER A 276 8.85 10.09 15.61
CA SER A 276 9.45 11.44 15.61
C SER A 276 10.97 11.39 15.68
N THR A 277 11.54 10.50 16.49
CA THR A 277 12.99 10.28 16.57
C THR A 277 13.54 9.80 15.24
N ILE A 278 12.88 8.86 14.56
CA ILE A 278 13.31 8.37 13.24
C ILE A 278 13.32 9.52 12.22
N PHE A 279 12.25 10.30 12.15
CA PHE A 279 12.21 11.43 11.21
C PHE A 279 13.19 12.55 11.56
N ALA A 280 13.45 12.79 12.85
CA ALA A 280 14.47 13.73 13.27
C ALA A 280 15.89 13.28 12.86
N GLN A 281 16.18 11.97 12.93
CA GLN A 281 17.43 11.39 12.43
C GLN A 281 17.56 11.51 10.90
N ILE A 282 16.47 11.27 10.15
CA ILE A 282 16.46 11.45 8.69
C ILE A 282 16.72 12.92 8.34
N ILE A 283 16.09 13.87 9.02
CA ILE A 283 16.34 15.30 8.80
C ILE A 283 17.74 15.71 9.19
N GLN A 284 18.31 15.15 10.25
CA GLN A 284 19.71 15.39 10.59
C GLN A 284 20.61 14.98 9.42
N PHE A 285 20.40 13.77 8.89
CA PHE A 285 21.15 13.28 7.73
C PHE A 285 20.98 14.20 6.51
N ILE A 286 19.76 14.63 6.19
CA ILE A 286 19.50 15.53 5.06
C ILE A 286 20.15 16.90 5.30
N ASN A 287 20.04 17.45 6.52
CA ASN A 287 20.63 18.73 6.89
C ASN A 287 22.15 18.74 6.72
N ASP A 288 22.81 17.63 7.04
CA ASP A 288 24.27 17.51 6.96
C ASP A 288 24.77 17.31 5.53
N ASN A 289 23.94 16.76 4.63
CA ASN A 289 24.33 16.40 3.26
C ASN A 289 23.76 17.32 2.15
N THR A 290 22.72 18.10 2.42
CA THR A 290 22.18 19.08 1.46
C THR A 290 22.92 20.39 1.59
N GLU A 291 23.01 21.23 0.54
CA GLU A 291 23.58 22.59 0.66
C GLU A 291 22.55 23.58 1.22
N LYS A 292 21.29 23.48 0.77
CA LYS A 292 20.19 24.38 1.11
C LYS A 292 18.86 23.62 1.05
N PHE A 293 17.95 23.93 1.98
CA PHE A 293 16.57 23.47 1.94
C PHE A 293 15.74 24.32 0.97
N ILE A 294 15.01 23.64 0.08
CA ILE A 294 14.11 24.23 -0.92
C ILE A 294 12.71 24.42 -0.32
N PHE A 295 12.24 23.48 0.52
CA PHE A 295 10.89 23.44 1.10
C PHE A 295 10.88 23.36 2.64
N PRO A 296 11.61 24.23 3.35
CA PRO A 296 11.79 24.11 4.80
C PRO A 296 10.47 24.24 5.60
N CYS A 297 9.44 24.87 5.05
CA CYS A 297 8.11 24.95 5.66
C CYS A 297 7.43 23.57 5.71
N LEU A 298 7.40 22.82 4.61
CA LEU A 298 6.76 21.50 4.54
C LEU A 298 7.46 20.48 5.44
N VAL A 299 8.79 20.57 5.52
CA VAL A 299 9.57 19.76 6.48
C VAL A 299 9.13 20.08 7.92
N SER A 300 8.96 21.37 8.24
CA SER A 300 8.57 21.79 9.59
C SER A 300 7.13 21.45 9.97
N ASP A 301 6.21 21.43 8.99
CA ASP A 301 4.79 21.19 9.23
C ASP A 301 4.55 19.82 9.88
N PHE A 302 5.29 18.79 9.44
CA PHE A 302 5.23 17.46 10.06
C PHE A 302 5.55 17.54 11.56
N PHE A 303 6.67 18.16 11.92
CA PHE A 303 7.10 18.27 13.32
C PHE A 303 6.15 19.12 14.16
N TYR A 304 5.57 20.17 13.60
CA TYR A 304 4.55 20.96 14.29
C TYR A 304 3.26 20.17 14.53
N ILE A 305 2.79 19.41 13.55
CA ILE A 305 1.64 18.52 13.71
C ILE A 305 1.92 17.55 14.87
N VAL A 306 3.11 16.93 14.88
CA VAL A 306 3.43 15.94 15.89
C VAL A 306 3.63 16.55 17.28
N LYS A 307 4.28 17.71 17.38
CA LYS A 307 4.41 18.48 18.64
C LYS A 307 3.05 18.80 19.22
N TYR A 308 2.19 19.48 18.46
CA TYR A 308 0.96 20.05 19.03
C TYR A 308 -0.17 19.04 19.18
N LYS A 309 -0.18 17.94 18.40
CA LYS A 309 -1.25 16.95 18.49
C LYS A 309 -0.90 15.71 19.31
N TYR A 310 0.36 15.28 19.35
CA TYR A 310 0.70 13.95 19.87
C TYR A 310 1.71 13.95 21.01
N ILE A 311 2.89 14.57 20.85
CA ILE A 311 4.01 14.35 21.81
C ILE A 311 4.40 15.56 22.66
N GLY A 312 3.90 16.76 22.35
CA GLY A 312 4.21 17.98 23.10
C GLY A 312 5.71 18.28 23.17
N ASP A 313 6.17 18.63 24.36
CA ASP A 313 7.55 19.07 24.60
C ASP A 313 8.60 17.96 24.45
N LYS A 314 8.19 16.68 24.42
CA LYS A 314 9.11 15.56 24.16
C LYS A 314 9.83 15.69 22.82
N LEU A 315 9.24 16.39 21.84
CA LEU A 315 9.90 16.65 20.56
C LEU A 315 11.18 17.48 20.73
N LYS A 316 11.15 18.45 21.65
CA LYS A 316 12.30 19.29 21.95
C LYS A 316 13.44 18.47 22.57
N ASP A 317 13.11 17.53 23.45
CA ASP A 317 14.08 16.61 24.04
C ASP A 317 14.76 15.75 22.98
N ILE A 318 14.00 15.23 22.00
CA ILE A 318 14.53 14.49 20.85
C ILE A 318 15.54 15.34 20.07
N PHE A 319 15.18 16.57 19.70
CA PHE A 319 16.06 17.44 18.93
C PHE A 319 17.32 17.84 19.70
N ASN A 320 17.20 18.11 21.00
CA ASN A 320 18.35 18.39 21.86
C ASN A 320 19.28 17.18 21.98
N GLN A 321 18.74 15.97 22.14
CA GLN A 321 19.54 14.73 22.22
C GLN A 321 20.32 14.47 20.94
N LEU A 322 19.70 14.68 19.77
CA LEU A 322 20.36 14.52 18.48
C LEU A 322 21.38 15.63 18.17
N SER A 323 21.41 16.70 18.97
CA SER A 323 22.33 17.84 18.83
C SER A 323 22.29 18.45 17.41
N ILE A 324 21.12 18.51 16.79
CA ILE A 324 20.98 18.93 15.40
C ILE A 324 21.27 20.42 15.28
N ASN A 325 22.31 20.76 14.52
CA ASN A 325 22.59 22.15 14.16
C ASN A 325 21.91 22.47 12.82
N PHE A 326 20.64 22.84 12.90
CA PHE A 326 19.86 23.18 11.71
C PHE A 326 20.46 24.35 10.93
N LYS A 327 20.46 24.20 9.61
CA LYS A 327 20.74 25.29 8.68
C LYS A 327 19.77 26.47 8.88
N PRO A 328 20.21 27.70 8.60
CA PRO A 328 19.45 28.91 8.93
C PRO A 328 18.05 28.93 8.33
N GLU A 329 17.85 28.36 7.14
CA GLU A 329 16.55 28.23 6.48
C GLU A 329 15.57 27.43 7.34
N LEU A 330 15.99 26.26 7.81
CA LEU A 330 15.14 25.36 8.59
C LEU A 330 15.02 25.82 10.05
N LYS A 331 16.08 26.40 10.61
CA LYS A 331 16.11 26.94 11.97
C LYS A 331 15.05 28.01 12.19
N LYS A 332 14.76 28.85 11.18
CA LYS A 332 13.69 29.84 11.25
C LYS A 332 12.34 29.18 11.56
N TYR A 333 12.04 28.08 10.86
CA TYR A 333 10.76 27.39 10.99
C TYR A 333 10.70 26.47 12.21
N LEU A 334 11.80 25.81 12.59
CA LEU A 334 11.81 24.91 13.76
C LEU A 334 12.12 25.63 15.09
N SER A 335 12.32 26.95 15.09
CA SER A 335 12.71 27.71 16.29
C SER A 335 11.71 27.67 17.45
N LEU A 336 10.44 27.38 17.17
CA LEU A 336 9.38 27.28 18.19
C LEU A 336 9.12 25.84 18.65
N ILE A 337 9.83 24.86 18.09
CA ILE A 337 9.84 23.50 18.59
C ILE A 337 10.79 23.43 19.79
#